data_AF-A0A7C2XXP3-F1
#
_entry.id   AF-A0A7C2XXP3-F1
#
_cell.length_a   1.000
_cell.length_b   1.000
_cell.length_c   1.000
_cell.angle_alpha   90.00
_cell.angle_beta   90.00
_cell.angle_gamma   90.00
#
_symmetry.space_group_name_H-M   'P 1'
#
loop_
_entity.id
_entity.type
_entity.pdbx_description
1 polymer ?
#
loop_
_entity_poly.entity_id
_entity_poly.type
_entity_poly.pdbx_seq_one_letter_code
_entity_poly.pdbx_strand_id
1 'polypeptide(L)'
;MLHRPRARGRARDPLRRPSGIGDPVGGTTMRRRLILRILIIGAALVGLLAPFGSTGTVAQKASPSGKTLAGIAIEEYRQRRERLMELVPEGIVLLSGKTEEEDNEVEQKFRQRSYFMYLTGVEVPGAILALIPKGYGPERVREVLFLPPRNPARERWTGPKVGPEEAVSEFGVERALPTTAF
;
A
#
# COMPACT_ATOMS: atom_id res chain seq x y z
N MET A 1 32.39 -1.93 -66.57
CA MET A 1 31.65 -3.02 -67.25
C MET A 1 30.48 -3.40 -66.36
N LEU A 2 29.34 -2.74 -66.49
CA LEU A 2 28.18 -3.08 -67.35
C LEU A 2 27.39 -4.34 -66.91
N HIS A 3 26.09 -4.13 -66.76
CA HIS A 3 24.97 -5.08 -66.88
C HIS A 3 24.53 -5.90 -65.65
N ARG A 4 23.41 -5.47 -65.04
CA ARG A 4 22.07 -6.03 -65.36
C ARG A 4 20.92 -5.15 -64.82
N PRO A 5 19.81 -5.00 -65.57
CA PRO A 5 18.60 -4.31 -65.13
C PRO A 5 17.49 -5.30 -64.71
N ARG A 6 16.53 -4.84 -63.90
CA ARG A 6 15.11 -5.22 -64.08
C ARG A 6 14.19 -4.22 -63.38
N ALA A 7 13.28 -3.67 -64.16
CA ALA A 7 12.19 -2.82 -63.72
C ALA A 7 10.84 -3.48 -64.06
N ARG A 8 9.82 -3.07 -63.29
CA ARG A 8 8.36 -3.01 -63.57
C ARG A 8 7.43 -4.15 -63.17
N GLY A 9 6.31 -3.71 -62.58
CA GLY A 9 4.98 -4.34 -62.56
C GLY A 9 4.37 -4.35 -61.14
N ARG A 10 3.71 -3.30 -60.63
CA ARG A 10 2.25 -2.98 -60.77
C ARG A 10 1.35 -4.24 -60.61
N ALA A 11 0.26 -4.26 -59.84
CA ALA A 11 -0.53 -3.23 -59.19
C ALA A 11 -1.33 -3.86 -58.03
N ARG A 12 -1.77 -3.01 -57.08
CA ARG A 12 -2.82 -3.33 -56.11
C ARG A 12 -4.15 -3.43 -56.86
N ASP A 13 -4.94 -4.45 -56.57
CA ASP A 13 -6.34 -4.56 -57.02
C ASP A 13 -7.28 -4.13 -55.88
N PRO A 14 -7.88 -2.94 -55.96
CA PRO A 14 -8.88 -2.49 -55.00
C PRO A 14 -10.27 -2.94 -55.49
N LEU A 15 -11.11 -3.41 -54.57
CA LEU A 15 -12.54 -3.72 -54.73
C LEU A 15 -12.86 -5.19 -55.07
N ARG A 16 -12.77 -6.05 -54.06
CA ARG A 16 -13.61 -7.26 -53.99
C ARG A 16 -14.34 -7.31 -52.65
N ARG A 17 -15.56 -6.79 -52.62
CA ARG A 17 -16.57 -7.10 -51.59
C ARG A 17 -17.58 -8.07 -52.19
N PRO A 18 -17.89 -9.19 -51.54
CA PRO A 18 -19.17 -9.85 -51.73
C PRO A 18 -20.14 -9.48 -50.61
N SER A 19 -21.19 -8.79 -51.05
CA SER A 19 -22.53 -8.65 -50.51
C SER A 19 -23.08 -9.87 -49.76
N GLY A 20 -23.56 -9.62 -48.54
CA GLY A 20 -24.49 -10.47 -47.80
C GLY A 20 -25.56 -9.59 -47.17
N ILE A 21 -26.55 -9.21 -47.98
CA ILE A 21 -27.83 -8.64 -47.56
C ILE A 21 -28.80 -9.80 -47.43
N GLY A 22 -29.41 -9.94 -46.26
CA GLY A 22 -30.53 -10.82 -45.97
C GLY A 22 -31.33 -10.18 -44.85
N ASP A 23 -32.54 -9.75 -45.18
CA ASP A 23 -33.40 -8.87 -44.39
C ASP A 23 -34.01 -9.52 -43.13
N PRO A 24 -34.38 -8.73 -42.10
CA PRO A 24 -35.22 -9.18 -41.01
C PRO A 24 -36.72 -9.14 -41.38
N VAL A 25 -37.40 -10.28 -41.33
CA VAL A 25 -38.85 -10.39 -41.55
C VAL A 25 -39.59 -10.47 -40.21
N GLY A 26 -40.35 -9.39 -39.91
CA GLY A 26 -41.77 -9.39 -39.51
C GLY A 26 -42.24 -10.11 -38.24
N GLY A 27 -42.94 -9.38 -37.35
CA GLY A 27 -43.74 -10.03 -36.31
C GLY A 27 -44.28 -9.11 -35.20
N THR A 28 -45.14 -8.16 -35.58
CA THR A 28 -46.00 -7.36 -34.69
C THR A 28 -46.85 -8.25 -33.76
N THR A 29 -46.88 -7.97 -32.45
CA THR A 29 -48.13 -7.95 -31.65
C THR A 29 -47.89 -7.21 -30.33
N MET A 30 -48.30 -5.94 -30.32
CA MET A 30 -48.52 -5.11 -29.14
C MET A 30 -49.75 -5.63 -28.37
N ARG A 31 -49.62 -6.10 -27.12
CA ARG A 31 -50.77 -6.20 -26.19
C ARG A 31 -50.40 -6.02 -24.71
N ARG A 32 -50.76 -4.82 -24.22
CA ARG A 32 -51.55 -4.54 -22.99
C ARG A 32 -51.05 -5.08 -21.64
N ARG A 33 -50.77 -4.14 -20.72
CA ARG A 33 -51.52 -3.90 -19.44
C ARG A 33 -50.71 -2.84 -18.64
N LEU A 34 -51.12 -1.57 -18.55
CA LEU A 34 -52.23 -1.01 -17.77
C LEU A 34 -51.88 -0.86 -16.26
N ILE A 35 -51.70 0.42 -15.83
CA ILE A 35 -52.02 0.99 -14.50
C ILE A 35 -51.04 0.60 -13.35
N LEU A 36 -50.45 1.48 -12.51
CA LEU A 36 -50.98 2.65 -11.80
C LEU A 36 -49.81 3.55 -11.29
N ARG A 37 -49.98 4.87 -11.37
CA ARG A 37 -49.20 5.88 -10.61
C ARG A 37 -49.96 6.21 -9.33
N ILE A 38 -49.32 6.24 -8.16
CA ILE A 38 -49.74 7.12 -7.05
C ILE A 38 -48.49 7.67 -6.33
N LEU A 39 -48.29 8.97 -6.49
CA LEU A 39 -47.50 9.85 -5.63
C LEU A 39 -48.33 10.14 -4.37
N ILE A 40 -47.75 10.07 -3.18
CA ILE A 40 -48.27 10.77 -1.99
C ILE A 40 -47.17 11.67 -1.44
N ILE A 41 -47.37 12.96 -1.65
CA ILE A 41 -46.74 14.07 -0.92
C ILE A 41 -47.77 14.53 0.11
N GLY A 42 -47.36 14.69 1.37
CA GLY A 42 -48.13 15.35 2.44
C GLY A 42 -47.30 15.37 3.72
N ALA A 43 -46.51 16.42 3.98
CA ALA A 43 -46.91 17.69 4.62
C ALA A 43 -47.03 17.59 6.16
N ALA A 44 -45.91 17.93 6.81
CA ALA A 44 -45.73 18.87 7.92
C ALA A 44 -46.58 18.84 9.21
N LEU A 45 -45.86 19.08 10.31
CA LEU A 45 -46.18 19.93 11.47
C LEU A 45 -46.86 19.31 12.71
N VAL A 46 -46.04 18.83 13.66
CA VAL A 46 -46.11 19.06 15.14
C VAL A 46 -44.68 18.69 15.64
N GLY A 47 -43.82 19.57 16.15
CA GLY A 47 -43.97 20.50 17.25
C GLY A 47 -43.38 19.89 18.53
N LEU A 48 -42.07 20.03 18.80
CA LEU A 48 -41.54 20.27 20.17
C LEU A 48 -40.05 20.64 20.15
N LEU A 49 -39.75 21.70 20.88
CA LEU A 49 -38.45 22.26 21.23
C LEU A 49 -37.60 21.26 22.02
N ALA A 50 -36.40 20.93 21.54
CA ALA A 50 -35.34 20.34 22.36
C ALA A 50 -33.97 20.88 21.90
N PRO A 51 -33.23 21.61 22.75
CA PRO A 51 -31.86 21.99 22.47
C PRO A 51 -30.93 20.95 23.09
N PHE A 52 -30.21 20.15 22.30
CA PHE A 52 -29.08 19.39 22.83
C PHE A 52 -27.94 19.43 21.84
N GLY A 53 -26.80 19.87 22.36
CA GLY A 53 -25.64 20.28 21.60
C GLY A 53 -25.13 19.21 20.65
N SER A 54 -24.60 19.70 19.53
CA SER A 54 -23.58 18.99 18.76
C SER A 54 -22.39 18.74 19.68
N THR A 55 -22.44 17.63 20.41
CA THR A 55 -21.24 17.03 20.98
C THR A 55 -20.53 16.40 19.79
N GLY A 56 -19.46 17.07 19.35
CA GLY A 56 -18.50 16.45 18.45
C GLY A 56 -18.11 15.13 19.06
N THR A 57 -18.57 14.04 18.45
CA THR A 57 -18.05 12.72 18.77
C THR A 57 -16.61 12.73 18.28
N VAL A 58 -15.68 13.02 19.19
CA VAL A 58 -14.30 12.58 19.03
C VAL A 58 -14.41 11.07 18.95
N ALA A 59 -14.40 10.53 17.74
CA ALA A 59 -14.33 9.11 17.51
C ALA A 59 -13.11 8.60 18.28
N GLN A 60 -13.35 7.91 19.40
CA GLN A 60 -12.30 7.15 20.05
C GLN A 60 -11.84 6.14 19.02
N LYS A 61 -10.65 6.38 18.45
CA LYS A 61 -9.98 5.42 17.58
C LYS A 61 -9.94 4.11 18.37
N ALA A 62 -10.71 3.12 17.91
CA ALA A 62 -10.87 1.86 18.59
C ALA A 62 -9.51 1.33 19.04
N SER A 63 -9.41 0.86 20.28
CA SER A 63 -8.19 0.23 20.77
C SER A 63 -7.78 -0.85 19.77
N PRO A 64 -6.56 -0.80 19.23
CA PRO A 64 -6.13 -1.78 18.25
C PRO A 64 -6.16 -3.14 18.93
N SER A 65 -7.07 -4.02 18.48
CA SER A 65 -7.20 -5.39 18.98
C SER A 65 -6.01 -6.30 18.57
N GLY A 66 -4.90 -5.70 18.16
CA GLY A 66 -3.70 -6.37 17.67
C GLY A 66 -2.47 -5.95 18.47
N LYS A 67 -1.34 -6.58 18.16
CA LYS A 67 -0.04 -6.29 18.78
C LYS A 67 0.31 -4.80 18.67
N THR A 68 0.80 -4.23 19.77
CA THR A 68 1.22 -2.84 19.88
C THR A 68 2.70 -2.74 20.18
N LEU A 69 3.35 -1.73 19.60
CA LEU A 69 4.73 -1.34 19.87
C LEU A 69 4.69 0.07 20.46
N ALA A 70 5.26 0.27 21.65
CA ALA A 70 5.21 1.54 22.36
C ALA A 70 3.80 2.17 22.45
N GLY A 71 2.75 1.34 22.60
CA GLY A 71 1.35 1.78 22.66
C GLY A 71 0.71 2.11 21.30
N ILE A 72 1.41 1.91 20.19
CA ILE A 72 0.94 2.15 18.83
C ILE A 72 0.70 0.80 18.13
N ALA A 73 -0.42 0.65 17.43
CA ALA A 73 -0.73 -0.55 16.65
C ALA A 73 0.32 -0.80 15.56
N ILE A 74 0.68 -2.06 15.30
CA ILE A 74 1.52 -2.41 14.14
C ILE A 74 0.92 -1.86 12.83
N GLU A 75 -0.40 -1.91 12.70
CA GLU A 75 -1.11 -1.43 11.50
C GLU A 75 -0.92 0.08 11.28
N GLU A 76 -0.77 0.87 12.34
CA GLU A 76 -0.50 2.30 12.22
C GLU A 76 0.88 2.55 11.60
N TYR A 77 1.89 1.73 11.93
CA TYR A 77 3.21 1.81 11.31
C TYR A 77 3.15 1.43 9.82
N ARG A 78 2.41 0.38 9.46
CA ARG A 78 2.18 0.01 8.05
C ARG A 78 1.56 1.17 7.27
N GLN A 79 0.48 1.75 7.78
CA GLN A 79 -0.18 2.89 7.13
C GLN A 79 0.75 4.09 6.95
N ARG A 80 1.65 4.35 7.89
CA ARG A 80 2.65 5.44 7.75
C ARG A 80 3.63 5.15 6.63
N ARG A 81 4.10 3.90 6.48
CA ARG A 81 4.99 3.49 5.39
C ARG A 81 4.27 3.52 4.04
N GLU A 82 3.01 3.10 3.99
CA GLU A 82 2.17 3.19 2.79
C GLU A 82 2.02 4.64 2.32
N ARG A 83 1.64 5.55 3.22
CA ARG A 83 1.56 6.99 2.90
C ARG A 83 2.89 7.56 2.40
N LEU A 84 4.02 7.13 2.98
CA LEU A 84 5.34 7.55 2.51
C LEU A 84 5.63 7.01 1.10
N MET A 85 5.28 5.76 0.81
CA MET A 85 5.43 5.16 -0.51
C MET A 85 4.56 5.83 -1.57
N GLU A 86 3.38 6.35 -1.22
CA GLU A 86 2.52 7.13 -2.12
C GLU A 86 3.15 8.45 -2.56
N LEU A 87 3.97 9.07 -1.70
CA LEU A 87 4.69 10.31 -2.00
C LEU A 87 5.90 10.11 -2.92
N VAL A 88 6.42 8.89 -3.00
CA VAL A 88 7.60 8.54 -3.80
C VAL A 88 7.24 7.40 -4.77
N PRO A 89 6.27 7.58 -5.68
CA PRO A 89 5.73 6.48 -6.48
C PRO A 89 6.77 5.83 -7.39
N GLU A 90 7.81 6.59 -7.77
CA GLU A 90 8.95 6.15 -8.56
C GLU A 90 10.21 6.29 -7.70
N GLY A 91 10.87 5.17 -7.38
CA GLY A 91 12.13 5.15 -6.63
C GLY A 91 12.18 4.16 -5.49
N ILE A 92 13.17 4.34 -4.61
CA ILE A 92 13.39 3.57 -3.39
C ILE A 92 13.66 4.56 -2.27
N VAL A 93 13.04 4.37 -1.12
CA VAL A 93 13.33 5.12 0.09
C VAL A 93 14.18 4.25 1.00
N LEU A 94 15.36 4.73 1.38
CA LEU A 94 16.25 4.07 2.32
C LEU A 94 16.39 4.92 3.57
N LEU A 95 16.12 4.33 4.74
CA LEU A 95 16.22 5.00 6.03
C LEU A 95 17.13 4.19 6.95
N SER A 96 18.19 4.81 7.43
CA SER A 96 19.07 4.20 8.44
C SER A 96 18.58 4.54 9.85
N GLY A 97 18.59 3.54 10.73
CA GLY A 97 18.51 3.74 12.16
C GLY A 97 19.82 4.30 12.71
N LYS A 98 19.79 4.78 13.96
CA LYS A 98 20.96 5.14 14.75
C LYS A 98 21.79 3.89 15.03
N THR A 99 23.11 4.00 14.97
CA THR A 99 24.02 2.95 15.46
C THR A 99 24.37 3.19 16.93
N GLU A 100 24.95 2.18 17.60
CA GLU A 100 25.47 2.37 18.97
C GLU A 100 26.68 3.32 18.97
N GLU A 101 27.48 3.35 17.90
CA GLU A 101 28.65 4.24 17.76
C GLU A 101 28.26 5.73 17.62
N GLU A 102 27.11 6.00 17.01
CA GLU A 102 26.54 7.35 16.96
C GLU A 102 25.94 7.80 18.30
N ASP A 103 25.67 6.85 19.20
CA ASP A 103 25.10 7.10 20.52
C ASP A 103 26.21 7.23 21.56
N ASN A 104 26.95 8.35 21.50
CA ASN A 104 28.12 8.64 22.35
C ASN A 104 27.79 8.97 23.82
N GLU A 105 26.57 8.71 24.28
CA GLU A 105 26.13 9.02 25.64
C GLU A 105 26.30 7.78 26.52
N VAL A 106 27.48 7.68 27.13
CA VAL A 106 28.00 6.53 27.91
C VAL A 106 27.05 6.03 29.01
N GLU A 107 26.11 6.86 29.47
CA GLU A 107 25.19 6.55 30.56
C GLU A 107 23.71 6.50 30.16
N GLN A 108 23.36 6.75 28.88
CA GLN A 108 21.96 6.79 28.44
C GLN A 108 21.54 5.52 27.71
N LYS A 109 20.26 5.14 27.91
CA LYS A 109 19.63 4.07 27.14
C LYS A 109 19.59 4.48 25.67
N PHE A 110 19.96 3.55 24.78
CA PHE A 110 19.93 3.78 23.34
C PHE A 110 18.61 4.42 22.90
N ARG A 111 18.70 5.53 22.15
CA ARG A 111 17.52 6.21 21.61
C ARG A 111 17.56 6.26 20.09
N GLN A 112 16.57 5.64 19.48
CA GLN A 112 16.42 5.61 18.03
C GLN A 112 16.12 6.99 17.43
N ARG A 113 16.49 7.18 16.15
CA ARG A 113 16.10 8.33 15.33
C ARG A 113 14.58 8.43 15.25
N SER A 114 14.04 9.63 15.46
CA SER A 114 12.59 9.84 15.57
C SER A 114 11.83 9.44 14.30
N TYR A 115 12.36 9.72 13.11
CA TYR A 115 11.73 9.31 11.85
C TYR A 115 11.69 7.78 11.69
N PHE A 116 12.76 7.10 12.11
CA PHE A 116 12.87 5.65 12.01
C PHE A 116 11.89 4.99 12.98
N MET A 117 11.88 5.48 14.23
CA MET A 117 10.92 5.05 15.25
C MET A 117 9.48 5.31 14.82
N TYR A 118 9.20 6.45 14.16
CA TYR A 118 7.86 6.80 13.67
C TYR A 118 7.32 5.81 12.62
N LEU A 119 8.19 5.30 11.74
CA LEU A 119 7.80 4.42 10.63
C LEU A 119 7.87 2.92 10.97
N THR A 120 8.65 2.54 11.98
CA THR A 120 8.95 1.13 12.25
C THR A 120 8.64 0.66 13.67
N GLY A 121 8.71 1.54 14.67
CA GLY A 121 8.68 1.15 16.07
C GLY A 121 9.92 0.36 16.54
N VAL A 122 10.98 0.29 15.71
CA VAL A 122 12.17 -0.53 15.98
C VAL A 122 13.17 0.22 16.86
N GLU A 123 13.52 -0.38 17.99
CA GLU A 123 14.57 0.12 18.90
C GLU A 123 15.92 -0.59 18.73
N VAL A 124 16.06 -1.48 17.75
CA VAL A 124 17.31 -2.19 17.47
C VAL A 124 18.29 -1.23 16.77
N PRO A 125 19.51 -1.02 17.31
CA PRO A 125 20.53 -0.18 16.68
C PRO A 125 21.00 -0.74 15.35
N GLY A 126 21.41 0.13 14.42
CA GLY A 126 21.95 -0.27 13.11
C GLY A 126 20.95 -0.92 12.16
N ALA A 127 19.65 -0.84 12.46
CA ALA A 127 18.60 -1.29 11.57
C ALA A 127 18.49 -0.39 10.33
N ILE A 128 18.05 -0.93 9.20
CA ILE A 128 17.83 -0.18 7.95
C ILE A 128 16.47 -0.55 7.39
N LEU A 129 15.68 0.43 6.97
CA LEU A 129 14.40 0.22 6.29
C LEU A 129 14.53 0.60 4.82
N ALA A 130 14.16 -0.32 3.93
CA ALA A 130 13.99 -0.06 2.50
C ALA A 130 12.50 -0.14 2.14
N LEU A 131 11.98 0.91 1.49
CA LEU A 131 10.64 0.97 0.92
C LEU A 131 10.74 1.09 -0.60
N ILE A 132 10.07 0.20 -1.31
CA ILE A 132 10.17 0.00 -2.75
C ILE A 132 8.75 0.01 -3.31
N PRO A 133 8.19 1.18 -3.66
CA PRO A 133 6.77 1.31 -4.01
C PRO A 133 6.32 0.41 -5.18
N LYS A 134 7.21 0.19 -6.17
CA LYS A 134 6.98 -0.72 -7.31
C LYS A 134 7.22 -2.21 -7.02
N GLY A 135 7.65 -2.52 -5.80
CA GLY A 135 8.13 -3.82 -5.38
C GLY A 135 9.46 -4.24 -6.05
N TYR A 136 10.18 -5.17 -5.44
CA TYR A 136 11.34 -5.83 -6.06
C TYR A 136 11.19 -7.35 -6.11
N GLY A 137 11.95 -7.96 -7.02
CA GLY A 137 11.93 -9.41 -7.19
C GLY A 137 10.61 -9.96 -7.75
N PRO A 138 10.52 -11.29 -7.89
CA PRO A 138 9.32 -11.94 -8.42
C PRO A 138 8.10 -11.78 -7.50
N GLU A 139 8.32 -11.68 -6.20
CA GLU A 139 7.27 -11.51 -5.18
C GLU A 139 6.78 -10.06 -5.04
N ARG A 140 7.41 -9.09 -5.73
CA ARG A 140 7.06 -7.67 -5.66
C ARG A 140 7.11 -7.10 -4.23
N VAL A 141 8.08 -7.53 -3.44
CA VAL A 141 8.24 -7.10 -2.05
C VAL A 141 8.46 -5.59 -1.99
N ARG A 142 7.66 -4.89 -1.18
CA ARG A 142 7.66 -3.43 -1.07
C ARG A 142 8.36 -2.92 0.17
N GLU A 143 8.50 -3.75 1.20
CA GLU A 143 9.11 -3.38 2.47
C GLU A 143 10.17 -4.40 2.90
N VAL A 144 11.38 -3.91 3.18
CA VAL A 144 12.44 -4.75 3.75
C VAL A 144 13.05 -4.06 4.96
N LEU A 145 13.04 -4.74 6.10
CA LEU A 145 13.75 -4.31 7.29
C LEU A 145 15.03 -5.14 7.46
N PHE A 146 16.17 -4.48 7.42
CA PHE A 146 17.45 -5.08 7.73
C PHE A 146 17.75 -4.88 9.22
N LEU A 147 18.06 -5.96 9.92
CA LEU A 147 18.43 -5.94 11.34
C LEU A 147 19.79 -6.61 11.53
N PRO A 148 20.62 -6.14 12.47
CA PRO A 148 21.81 -6.88 12.84
C PRO A 148 21.46 -8.31 13.28
N PRO A 149 22.31 -9.31 12.96
CA PRO A 149 22.14 -10.64 13.51
C PRO A 149 22.20 -10.57 15.04
N ARG A 150 21.40 -11.42 15.69
CA ARG A 150 21.39 -11.52 17.14
C ARG A 150 22.77 -11.91 17.67
N ASN A 151 23.11 -11.38 18.83
CA ASN A 151 24.37 -11.70 19.51
C ASN A 151 24.08 -12.11 20.95
N PRO A 152 23.83 -13.40 21.21
CA PRO A 152 23.50 -13.90 22.54
C PRO A 152 24.55 -13.56 23.61
N ALA A 153 25.82 -13.44 23.23
CA ALA A 153 26.87 -13.04 24.17
C ALA A 153 26.68 -11.58 24.65
N ARG A 154 26.27 -10.67 23.76
CA ARG A 154 25.97 -9.28 24.10
C ARG A 154 24.60 -9.13 24.76
N GLU A 155 23.59 -9.85 24.28
CA GLU A 155 22.21 -9.81 24.80
C GLU A 155 22.10 -10.28 26.25
N ARG A 156 23.06 -11.07 26.75
CA ARG A 156 23.18 -11.38 28.18
C ARG A 156 23.26 -10.13 29.07
N TRP A 157 23.81 -9.05 28.54
CA TRP A 157 24.01 -7.78 29.26
C TRP A 157 23.04 -6.69 28.80
N THR A 158 22.72 -6.65 27.50
CA THR A 158 21.87 -5.60 26.91
C THR A 158 20.40 -5.96 26.83
N GLY A 159 20.04 -7.20 27.17
CA GLY A 159 18.71 -7.76 27.00
C GLY A 159 18.51 -8.36 25.60
N PRO A 160 17.46 -9.19 25.42
CA PRO A 160 17.13 -9.80 24.14
C PRO A 160 16.80 -8.72 23.10
N LYS A 161 17.35 -8.87 21.90
CA LYS A 161 17.04 -8.00 20.75
C LYS A 161 16.30 -8.81 19.69
N VAL A 162 15.39 -8.14 18.97
CA VAL A 162 14.67 -8.73 17.83
C VAL A 162 15.64 -8.93 16.67
N GLY A 163 15.75 -10.17 16.21
CA GLY A 163 16.50 -10.55 15.02
C GLY A 163 15.67 -10.52 13.73
N PRO A 164 16.32 -10.72 12.57
CA PRO A 164 15.64 -10.78 11.28
C PRO A 164 14.52 -11.84 11.20
N GLU A 165 14.67 -12.96 11.89
CA GLU A 165 13.72 -14.09 11.82
C GLU A 165 12.35 -13.75 12.41
N GLU A 166 12.31 -12.98 13.50
CA GLU A 166 11.07 -12.64 14.21
C GLU A 166 10.51 -11.27 13.79
N ALA A 167 11.33 -10.44 13.13
CA ALA A 167 11.03 -9.06 12.76
C ALA A 167 9.76 -8.84 11.92
N VAL A 168 9.41 -9.76 11.03
CA VAL A 168 8.15 -9.67 10.25
C VAL A 168 6.95 -9.68 11.19
N SER A 169 6.94 -10.59 12.16
CA SER A 169 5.86 -10.70 13.16
C SER A 169 5.92 -9.62 14.25
N GLU A 170 7.11 -9.09 14.52
CA GLU A 170 7.32 -8.03 15.52
C GLU A 170 6.95 -6.64 15.00
N PHE A 171 7.35 -6.31 13.77
CA PHE A 171 7.26 -4.95 13.23
C PHE A 171 6.27 -4.81 12.05
N GLY A 172 5.68 -5.91 11.60
CA GLY A 172 4.66 -5.93 10.54
C GLY A 172 5.18 -5.47 9.18
N VAL A 173 6.47 -5.64 8.92
CA VAL A 173 7.11 -5.44 7.61
C VAL A 173 6.91 -6.67 6.73
N GLU A 174 6.97 -6.52 5.42
CA GLU A 174 6.76 -7.63 4.49
C GLU A 174 7.92 -8.64 4.49
N ARG A 175 9.16 -8.14 4.59
CA ARG A 175 10.36 -8.97 4.66
C ARG A 175 11.36 -8.41 5.66
N ALA A 176 12.11 -9.29 6.29
CA ALA A 176 13.25 -8.92 7.11
C ALA A 176 14.48 -9.76 6.75
N LEU A 177 15.65 -9.12 6.76
CA LEU A 177 16.94 -9.71 6.37
C LEU A 177 18.02 -9.28 7.37
N PRO A 178 19.14 -10.03 7.49
CA PRO A 178 20.28 -9.55 8.24
C PRO A 178 20.94 -8.35 7.56
N THR A 179 21.49 -7.41 8.32
CA THR A 179 22.26 -6.28 7.77
C THR A 179 23.49 -6.72 6.97
N THR A 180 23.98 -7.94 7.16
CA THR A 180 25.05 -8.52 6.33
C THR A 180 24.64 -8.85 4.90
N ALA A 181 23.34 -8.77 4.58
CA ALA A 181 22.79 -8.95 3.24
C ALA A 181 22.42 -7.62 2.55
N PHE A 182 22.73 -6.48 3.20
CA PHE A 182 22.57 -5.14 2.66
C PHE A 182 23.85 -4.71 1.92
#